data_AF-A0A849KLA4-F1
#
_entry.id   AF-A0A849KLA4-F1
#
_cell.length_a   1.000
_cell.length_b   1.000
_cell.length_c   1.000
_cell.angle_alpha   90.00
_cell.angle_beta   90.00
_cell.angle_gamma   90.00
#
_symmetry.space_group_name_H-M   'P 1'
#
loop_
_entity.id
_entity.type
_entity.pdbx_description
1 polymer ?
#
loop_
_entity_poly.entity_id
_entity_poly.type
_entity_poly.pdbx_seq_one_letter_code
_entity_poly.pdbx_strand_id
1 'polypeptide(L)'
;MKAKIEGREALTRKLDQMAPMANKYAAEEKLAIAKEAAAKMAAVSPPKNVTGEYKSSLQGDFLRNRKTDKTLNGSEHQPTKDADATGIFANYIWRFLEFGTKAHAGGSNRDRRYKKRVVMTKVKRGHGATRPFPHIFANWRAMRDESKKRIHLAIMRGVKEAMGKK
;
A
#
# COMPACT_ATOMS: atom_id res chain seq x y z
N MET A 1 33.92 9.67 10.32
CA MET A 1 32.69 9.77 11.14
C MET A 1 32.03 8.40 11.22
N LYS A 2 31.88 7.82 12.42
CA LYS A 2 31.15 6.55 12.60
C LYS A 2 29.68 6.89 12.87
N ALA A 3 28.79 6.57 11.93
CA ALA A 3 27.35 6.72 12.14
C ALA A 3 26.90 5.66 13.16
N LYS A 4 26.34 6.10 14.30
CA LYS A 4 25.68 5.19 15.24
C LYS A 4 24.34 4.80 14.65
N ILE A 5 24.11 3.51 14.44
CA ILE A 5 22.82 3.00 13.98
C ILE A 5 21.87 3.08 15.16
N GLU A 6 21.07 4.13 15.21
CA GLU A 6 20.00 4.28 16.20
C GLU A 6 18.69 3.74 15.63
N GLY A 7 17.89 3.11 16.49
CA GLY A 7 16.56 2.66 16.10
C GLY A 7 15.66 3.84 15.70
N ARG A 8 14.71 3.61 14.80
CA ARG A 8 13.82 4.65 14.25
C ARG A 8 13.11 5.48 15.34
N GLU A 9 12.67 4.84 16.41
CA GLU A 9 12.02 5.50 17.56
C GLU A 9 12.98 6.46 18.32
N ALA A 10 14.25 6.06 18.47
CA ALA A 10 15.25 6.92 19.10
C ALA A 10 15.60 8.12 18.22
N LEU A 11 15.68 7.91 16.90
CA LEU A 11 15.91 8.97 15.93
C LEU A 11 14.76 9.99 15.90
N THR A 12 13.51 9.52 15.85
CA THR A 12 12.34 10.42 15.86
C THR A 12 12.25 11.21 17.15
N ARG A 13 12.52 10.58 18.31
CA ARG A 13 12.52 11.26 19.61
C ARG A 13 13.60 12.34 19.71
N LYS A 14 14.79 12.09 19.18
CA LYS A 14 15.85 13.12 19.11
C LYS A 14 15.47 14.24 18.17
N LEU A 15 14.87 13.91 17.02
CA LEU A 15 14.41 14.91 16.07
C LEU A 15 13.30 15.78 16.67
N ASP A 16 12.39 15.23 17.47
CA ASP A 16 11.37 15.99 18.21
C ASP A 16 11.99 16.94 19.24
N GLN A 17 13.02 16.50 19.96
CA GLN A 17 13.71 17.34 20.94
C GLN A 17 14.45 18.50 20.30
N MET A 18 15.02 18.30 19.11
CA MET A 18 15.83 19.31 18.42
C MET A 18 15.02 20.20 17.48
N ALA A 19 14.03 19.65 16.79
CA ALA A 19 13.28 20.30 15.73
C ALA A 19 11.85 19.71 15.64
N PRO A 20 10.95 20.05 16.59
CA PRO A 20 9.60 19.48 16.64
C PRO A 20 8.77 19.78 15.39
N MET A 21 9.07 20.88 14.69
CA MET A 21 8.42 21.22 13.41
C MET A 21 8.88 20.32 12.26
N ALA A 22 10.08 19.73 12.31
CA ALA A 22 10.59 18.84 11.27
C ALA A 22 9.74 17.57 11.14
N ASN A 23 9.30 17.00 12.26
CA ASN A 23 8.43 15.82 12.24
C ASN A 23 7.04 16.16 11.70
N LYS A 24 6.49 17.34 12.04
CA LYS A 24 5.21 17.81 11.46
C LYS A 24 5.28 17.96 9.94
N TYR A 25 6.29 18.68 9.44
CA TYR A 25 6.47 18.84 7.99
C TYR A 25 6.71 17.50 7.27
N ALA A 26 7.48 16.60 7.88
CA ALA A 26 7.67 15.27 7.34
C ALA A 26 6.36 14.47 7.30
N ALA A 27 5.51 14.56 8.33
CA ALA A 27 4.22 13.87 8.38
C ALA A 27 3.23 14.40 7.33
N GLU A 28 3.16 15.71 7.16
CA GLU A 28 2.36 16.36 6.11
C GLU A 28 2.81 15.93 4.72
N GLU A 29 4.11 15.93 4.46
CA GLU A 29 4.68 15.55 3.16
C GLU A 29 4.45 14.06 2.87
N LYS A 30 4.61 13.19 3.87
CA LYS A 30 4.27 11.76 3.77
C LYS A 30 2.80 11.55 3.39
N LEU A 31 1.88 12.36 3.92
CA LEU A 31 0.46 12.28 3.59
C LEU A 31 0.19 12.78 2.18
N ALA A 32 0.81 13.90 1.79
CA ALA A 32 0.69 14.45 0.45
C ALA A 32 1.17 13.44 -0.61
N ILE A 33 2.34 12.83 -0.39
CA ILE A 33 2.88 11.78 -1.25
C ILE A 33 1.94 10.57 -1.32
N ALA A 34 1.38 10.12 -0.19
CA ALA A 34 0.44 9.00 -0.18
C ALA A 34 -0.82 9.29 -1.01
N LYS A 35 -1.40 10.50 -0.86
CA LYS A 35 -2.56 10.95 -1.64
C LYS A 35 -2.25 11.06 -3.12
N GLU A 36 -1.11 11.65 -3.46
CA GLU A 36 -0.66 11.78 -4.85
C GLU A 36 -0.41 10.41 -5.49
N ALA A 37 0.26 9.51 -4.78
CA ALA A 37 0.52 8.16 -5.24
C ALA A 37 -0.80 7.41 -5.46
N ALA A 38 -1.76 7.50 -4.53
CA ALA A 38 -3.08 6.91 -4.69
C ALA A 38 -3.82 7.47 -5.92
N ALA A 39 -3.78 8.80 -6.14
CA ALA A 39 -4.39 9.44 -7.30
C ALA A 39 -3.75 8.98 -8.62
N LYS A 40 -2.42 8.92 -8.69
CA LYS A 40 -1.68 8.40 -9.86
C LYS A 40 -2.02 6.93 -10.12
N MET A 41 -2.09 6.10 -9.07
CA MET A 41 -2.50 4.70 -9.19
C MET A 41 -3.94 4.57 -9.68
N ALA A 42 -4.86 5.40 -9.19
CA ALA A 42 -6.26 5.41 -9.60
C ALA A 42 -6.44 5.85 -11.07
N ALA A 43 -5.65 6.82 -11.53
CA ALA A 43 -5.68 7.31 -12.92
C ALA A 43 -5.31 6.21 -13.92
N VAL A 44 -4.26 5.44 -13.62
CA VAL A 44 -3.75 4.37 -14.49
C VAL A 44 -4.51 3.05 -14.28
N SER A 45 -5.33 2.94 -13.23
CA SER A 45 -6.03 1.70 -12.88
C SER A 45 -6.93 1.17 -14.00
N PRO A 46 -7.04 -0.17 -14.14
CA PRO A 46 -7.76 -0.78 -15.25
C PRO A 46 -9.24 -0.38 -15.23
N PRO A 47 -9.86 -0.18 -16.41
CA PRO A 47 -11.27 0.23 -16.53
C PRO A 47 -12.26 -0.91 -16.27
N LYS A 48 -11.78 -2.14 -16.01
CA LYS A 48 -12.59 -3.38 -16.08
C LYS A 48 -13.70 -3.53 -15.02
N ASN A 49 -13.83 -2.60 -14.07
CA ASN A 49 -14.98 -2.59 -13.19
C ASN A 49 -15.98 -1.58 -13.76
N VAL A 50 -17.12 -2.09 -14.23
CA VAL A 50 -18.25 -1.35 -14.83
C VAL A 50 -18.69 -0.14 -13.97
N THR A 51 -18.39 -0.14 -12.67
CA THR A 51 -18.77 0.91 -11.71
C THR A 51 -17.65 1.85 -11.26
N GLY A 52 -16.38 1.66 -11.67
CA GLY A 52 -15.27 2.51 -11.17
C GLY A 52 -14.94 2.37 -9.68
N GLU A 53 -15.65 1.52 -8.93
CA GLU A 53 -15.51 1.27 -7.48
C GLU A 53 -14.08 0.97 -7.03
N TYR A 54 -13.30 0.26 -7.85
CA TYR A 54 -11.91 -0.01 -7.53
C TYR A 54 -11.07 1.27 -7.53
N LYS A 55 -11.27 2.13 -8.52
CA LYS A 55 -10.55 3.40 -8.64
C LYS A 55 -10.85 4.31 -7.45
N SER A 56 -12.11 4.38 -7.01
CA SER A 56 -12.50 5.15 -5.84
C SER A 56 -12.04 4.55 -4.51
N SER A 57 -11.75 3.24 -4.48
CA SER A 57 -11.19 2.57 -3.29
C SER A 57 -9.72 2.89 -3.04
N LEU A 58 -8.98 3.39 -4.04
CA LEU A 58 -7.56 3.74 -3.91
C LEU A 58 -7.42 5.06 -3.15
N GLN A 59 -6.96 4.98 -1.90
CA GLN A 59 -6.89 6.13 -1.01
C GLN A 59 -5.56 6.15 -0.27
N GLY A 60 -4.93 7.34 -0.18
CA GLY A 60 -3.74 7.57 0.62
C GLY A 60 -4.12 8.20 1.96
N ASP A 61 -3.75 7.57 3.06
CA ASP A 61 -4.12 8.03 4.40
C ASP A 61 -3.08 7.60 5.45
N PHE A 62 -3.20 8.11 6.68
CA PHE A 62 -2.43 7.63 7.82
C PHE A 62 -2.91 6.26 8.27
N LEU A 63 -1.97 5.41 8.68
CA LEU A 63 -2.28 4.10 9.23
C LEU A 63 -3.11 4.20 10.52
N ARG A 64 -2.91 5.26 11.32
CA ARG A 64 -3.68 5.52 12.54
C ARG A 64 -5.17 5.80 12.30
N ASN A 65 -5.53 6.26 11.10
CA ASN A 65 -6.92 6.51 10.71
C ASN A 65 -7.62 5.23 10.22
N ARG A 66 -6.84 4.19 9.87
CA ARG A 66 -7.30 2.94 9.26
C ARG A 66 -6.95 1.72 10.13
N LYS A 67 -7.30 1.78 11.42
CA LYS A 67 -6.96 0.74 12.41
C LYS A 67 -7.59 -0.63 12.12
N THR A 68 -8.70 -0.65 11.40
CA THR A 68 -9.46 -1.87 11.05
C THR A 68 -9.06 -2.47 9.71
N ASP A 69 -8.25 -1.75 8.92
CA ASP A 69 -7.91 -2.18 7.56
C ASP A 69 -6.74 -3.17 7.59
N LYS A 70 -6.84 -4.22 6.77
CA LYS A 70 -5.83 -5.27 6.70
C LYS A 70 -4.58 -4.79 5.97
N THR A 71 -3.42 -5.00 6.57
CA THR A 71 -2.13 -4.70 5.97
C THR A 71 -1.65 -5.84 5.07
N LEU A 72 -0.82 -5.48 4.09
CA LEU A 72 -0.07 -6.43 3.27
C LEU A 72 0.76 -7.38 4.16
N ASN A 73 0.75 -8.67 3.84
CA ASN A 73 1.44 -9.77 4.54
C ASN A 73 0.86 -10.22 5.89
N GLY A 74 -0.40 -9.93 6.20
CA GLY A 74 -1.03 -10.44 7.44
C GLY A 74 -0.40 -9.86 8.71
N SER A 75 0.29 -8.72 8.61
CA SER A 75 0.86 -7.98 9.74
C SER A 75 -0.23 -7.23 10.53
N GLU A 76 -1.40 -7.84 10.68
CA GLU A 76 -2.50 -7.38 11.53
C GLU A 76 -2.03 -7.25 13.01
N HIS A 77 -0.84 -7.78 13.34
CA HIS A 77 -0.28 -7.87 14.69
C HIS A 77 1.02 -7.07 14.91
N GLN A 78 1.55 -6.35 13.90
CA GLN A 78 2.77 -5.54 14.06
C GLN A 78 2.42 -4.08 13.83
N PRO A 79 1.89 -3.37 14.84
CA PRO A 79 1.63 -1.95 14.73
C PRO A 79 2.92 -1.22 14.35
N THR A 80 2.82 -0.33 13.37
CA THR A 80 3.94 0.54 13.01
C THR A 80 4.40 1.32 14.24
N LYS A 81 5.72 1.33 14.46
CA LYS A 81 6.36 2.16 15.49
C LYS A 81 6.37 3.66 15.15
N ASP A 82 6.06 4.01 13.89
CA ASP A 82 5.92 5.39 13.42
C ASP A 82 4.45 5.82 13.51
N ALA A 83 4.15 6.75 14.42
CA ALA A 83 2.82 7.30 14.64
C ALA A 83 2.26 8.04 13.41
N ASP A 84 3.14 8.56 12.55
CA ASP A 84 2.81 9.28 11.32
C ASP A 84 3.08 8.44 10.07
N ALA A 85 3.03 7.11 10.20
CA ALA A 85 3.11 6.22 9.05
C ALA A 85 1.90 6.43 8.13
N THR A 86 2.17 6.61 6.84
CA THR A 86 1.17 6.68 5.79
C THR A 86 1.21 5.44 4.91
N GLY A 87 0.05 5.10 4.34
CA GLY A 87 -0.13 3.95 3.47
C GLY A 87 -1.09 4.26 2.33
N ILE A 88 -1.11 3.37 1.34
CA ILE A 88 -2.08 3.36 0.26
C ILE A 88 -3.01 2.18 0.52
N PHE A 89 -4.30 2.46 0.58
CA PHE A 89 -5.36 1.50 0.83
C PHE A 89 -6.12 1.27 -0.46
N ALA A 90 -6.51 0.02 -0.71
CA ALA A 90 -7.24 -0.39 -1.90
C ALA A 90 -8.10 -1.61 -1.57
N ASN A 91 -9.19 -1.79 -2.32
CA ASN A 91 -9.98 -3.03 -2.22
C ASN A 91 -9.10 -4.24 -2.59
N TYR A 92 -9.27 -5.36 -1.88
CA TYR A 92 -8.50 -6.60 -2.01
C TYR A 92 -8.33 -7.11 -3.46
N ILE A 93 -9.26 -6.76 -4.35
CA ILE A 93 -9.19 -7.07 -5.78
C ILE A 93 -7.90 -6.55 -6.43
N TRP A 94 -7.23 -5.53 -5.86
CA TRP A 94 -5.96 -4.99 -6.34
C TRP A 94 -4.92 -6.09 -6.62
N ARG A 95 -4.87 -7.15 -5.79
CA ARG A 95 -3.90 -8.24 -5.93
C ARG A 95 -4.10 -9.00 -7.23
N PHE A 96 -5.35 -9.28 -7.58
CA PHE A 96 -5.70 -9.98 -8.81
C PHE A 96 -5.48 -9.11 -10.04
N LEU A 97 -5.66 -7.78 -9.90
CA LEU A 97 -5.38 -6.84 -10.98
C LEU A 97 -3.88 -6.69 -11.21
N GLU A 98 -3.09 -6.52 -10.15
CA GLU A 98 -1.64 -6.32 -10.23
C GLU A 98 -0.92 -7.54 -10.84
N PHE A 99 -1.28 -8.74 -10.39
CA PHE A 99 -0.57 -9.98 -10.77
C PHE A 99 -1.31 -10.85 -11.78
N GLY A 100 -2.56 -10.52 -12.10
CA GLY A 100 -3.42 -11.37 -12.92
C GLY A 100 -3.90 -12.62 -12.16
N THR A 101 -4.61 -13.47 -12.88
CA THR A 101 -5.10 -14.76 -12.36
C THR A 101 -4.69 -15.89 -13.30
N LYS A 102 -4.29 -17.03 -12.73
CA LYS A 102 -4.02 -18.24 -13.51
C LYS A 102 -5.33 -18.91 -13.88
N ALA A 103 -5.45 -19.44 -15.10
CA ALA A 103 -6.61 -20.25 -15.46
C ALA A 103 -6.67 -21.50 -14.57
N HIS A 104 -7.85 -21.82 -14.05
CA HIS A 104 -8.10 -23.10 -13.42
C HIS A 104 -9.27 -23.80 -14.11
N ALA A 105 -9.04 -25.07 -14.45
CA ALA A 105 -10.09 -25.92 -14.98
C ALA A 105 -11.21 -26.06 -13.94
N GLY A 106 -12.44 -26.07 -14.42
CA GLY A 106 -13.59 -26.45 -13.62
C GLY A 106 -13.43 -27.88 -13.14
N GLY A 107 -13.15 -28.08 -11.85
CA GLY A 107 -13.13 -29.43 -11.29
C GLY A 107 -14.52 -30.06 -11.39
N SER A 108 -14.59 -31.31 -11.82
CA SER A 108 -15.75 -32.14 -11.51
C SER A 108 -15.69 -32.46 -10.02
N ASN A 109 -16.73 -32.06 -9.27
CA ASN A 109 -16.84 -32.51 -7.90
C ASN A 109 -17.19 -34.01 -7.93
N ARG A 110 -16.30 -34.85 -7.40
CA ARG A 110 -16.63 -36.24 -7.09
C ARG A 110 -17.61 -36.18 -5.90
N ASP A 111 -18.88 -36.44 -6.14
CA ASP A 111 -19.85 -36.50 -5.05
C ASP A 111 -19.43 -37.61 -4.09
N ARG A 112 -19.05 -37.24 -2.86
CA ARG A 112 -18.60 -38.15 -1.81
C ARG A 112 -19.64 -39.22 -1.46
N ARG A 113 -20.92 -39.03 -1.83
CA ARG A 113 -21.99 -40.02 -1.62
C ARG A 113 -21.87 -41.25 -2.52
N TYR A 114 -21.21 -41.15 -3.67
CA TYR A 114 -21.12 -42.24 -4.63
C TYR A 114 -19.70 -42.81 -4.71
N LYS A 115 -19.45 -43.92 -4.01
CA LYS A 115 -18.13 -44.60 -3.94
C LYS A 115 -17.58 -45.08 -5.29
N LYS A 116 -18.41 -45.24 -6.34
CA LYS A 116 -18.00 -45.85 -7.62
C LYS A 116 -18.51 -45.18 -8.91
N ARG A 117 -19.22 -44.05 -8.84
CA ARG A 117 -19.67 -43.34 -10.05
C ARG A 117 -19.31 -41.87 -9.96
N VAL A 118 -18.54 -41.38 -10.94
CA VAL A 118 -18.36 -39.95 -11.16
C VAL A 118 -19.70 -39.42 -11.65
N VAL A 119 -20.57 -39.01 -10.72
CA VAL A 119 -21.75 -38.23 -11.09
C VAL A 119 -21.23 -36.89 -11.55
N MET A 120 -21.28 -36.66 -12.86
CA MET A 120 -20.89 -35.38 -13.49
C MET A 120 -21.91 -34.32 -13.10
N THR A 121 -21.84 -33.84 -11.85
CA THR A 121 -22.53 -32.63 -11.44
C THR A 121 -22.01 -31.48 -12.31
N LYS A 122 -22.93 -30.59 -12.73
CA LYS A 122 -22.70 -29.45 -13.64
C LYS A 122 -21.30 -28.86 -13.40
N VAL A 123 -20.37 -29.09 -14.35
CA VAL A 123 -18.97 -28.65 -14.24
C VAL A 123 -18.99 -27.15 -13.98
N LYS A 124 -18.48 -26.69 -12.82
CA LYS A 124 -18.32 -25.25 -12.58
C LYS A 124 -17.42 -24.74 -13.69
N ARG A 125 -17.89 -23.81 -14.53
CA ARG A 125 -17.08 -23.24 -15.61
C ARG A 125 -15.77 -22.73 -15.01
N GLY A 126 -14.65 -23.29 -15.46
CA GLY A 126 -13.33 -22.83 -15.04
C GLY A 126 -13.19 -21.34 -15.34
N HIS A 127 -12.45 -20.60 -14.50
CA HIS A 127 -12.17 -19.21 -14.81
C HIS A 127 -10.98 -19.14 -15.78
N GLY A 128 -11.14 -18.33 -16.83
CA GLY A 128 -10.06 -18.01 -17.76
C GLY A 128 -8.96 -17.22 -17.06
N ALA A 129 -7.72 -17.36 -17.56
CA ALA A 129 -6.61 -16.56 -17.06
C ALA A 129 -6.87 -15.07 -17.35
N THR A 130 -6.59 -14.21 -16.38
CA THR A 130 -6.62 -12.76 -16.56
C THR A 130 -5.19 -12.26 -16.65
N ARG A 131 -4.88 -11.46 -17.69
CA ARG A 131 -3.56 -10.83 -17.84
C ARG A 131 -3.28 -9.88 -16.66
N PRO A 132 -2.05 -9.84 -16.15
CA PRO A 132 -1.64 -8.87 -15.13
C PRO A 132 -1.76 -7.44 -15.66
N PHE A 133 -2.14 -6.53 -14.77
CA PHE A 133 -2.21 -5.10 -15.00
C PHE A 133 -1.45 -4.39 -13.86
N PRO A 134 -0.11 -4.27 -13.96
CA PRO A 134 0.70 -3.68 -12.91
C PRO A 134 0.50 -2.16 -12.87
N HIS A 135 0.00 -1.65 -11.74
CA HIS A 135 -0.32 -0.23 -11.57
C HIS A 135 -0.06 0.28 -10.15
N ILE A 136 0.05 -0.58 -9.14
CA ILE A 136 0.41 -0.14 -7.77
C ILE A 136 1.92 -0.10 -7.63
N PHE A 137 2.60 -1.24 -7.75
CA PHE A 137 4.02 -1.30 -7.43
C PHE A 137 4.88 -0.67 -8.53
N ALA A 138 4.44 -0.73 -9.79
CA ALA A 138 5.11 -0.06 -10.90
C ALA A 138 5.16 1.47 -10.68
N ASN A 139 4.01 2.08 -10.36
CA ASN A 139 3.92 3.51 -10.10
C ASN A 139 4.65 3.92 -8.81
N TRP A 140 4.54 3.13 -7.74
CA TRP A 140 5.30 3.41 -6.52
C TRP A 140 6.81 3.39 -6.75
N ARG A 141 7.33 2.40 -7.51
CA ARG A 141 8.76 2.33 -7.83
C ARG A 141 9.21 3.55 -8.62
N ALA A 142 8.41 4.03 -9.57
CA ALA A 142 8.72 5.24 -10.34
C ALA A 142 8.76 6.50 -9.45
N MET A 143 7.85 6.61 -8.48
CA MET A 143 7.77 7.78 -7.58
C MET A 143 8.72 7.71 -6.38
N ARG A 144 9.32 6.55 -6.10
CA ARG A 144 9.99 6.25 -4.83
C ARG A 144 11.11 7.23 -4.51
N ASP A 145 11.96 7.52 -5.48
CA ASP A 145 13.17 8.32 -5.24
C ASP A 145 12.85 9.81 -5.13
N GLU A 146 11.88 10.30 -5.90
CA GLU A 146 11.36 11.66 -5.75
C GLU A 146 10.67 11.85 -4.39
N SER A 147 9.86 10.88 -3.98
CA SER A 147 9.16 10.88 -2.69
C SER A 147 10.13 10.97 -1.51
N LYS A 148 11.23 10.20 -1.55
CA LYS A 148 12.29 10.28 -0.52
C LYS A 148 12.94 11.65 -0.48
N LYS A 149 13.25 12.25 -1.63
CA LYS A 149 13.85 13.59 -1.71
C LYS A 149 12.93 14.63 -1.09
N ARG A 150 11.63 14.59 -1.41
CA ARG A 150 10.62 15.50 -0.86
C ARG A 150 10.51 15.41 0.65
N ILE A 151 10.43 14.20 1.21
CA ILE A 151 10.43 13.99 2.67
C ILE A 151 11.72 14.55 3.30
N HIS A 152 12.88 14.29 2.68
CA HIS A 152 14.15 14.81 3.20
C HIS A 152 14.19 16.35 3.21
N LEU A 153 13.70 17.00 2.15
CA LEU A 153 13.61 18.46 2.08
C LEU A 153 12.66 19.02 3.15
N ALA A 154 11.53 18.37 3.40
CA ALA A 154 10.61 18.75 4.47
C ALA A 154 11.26 18.67 5.87
N ILE A 155 12.04 17.61 6.13
CA ILE A 155 12.81 17.48 7.37
C ILE A 155 13.86 18.59 7.47
N MET A 156 14.64 18.82 6.40
CA MET A 156 15.66 19.87 6.37
C MET A 156 15.09 21.27 6.59
N ARG A 157 13.88 21.54 6.06
CA ARG A 157 13.15 22.79 6.31
C ARG A 157 12.90 22.99 7.80
N GLY A 158 12.33 21.99 8.48
CA GLY A 158 12.07 22.09 9.92
C GLY A 158 13.35 22.17 10.76
N VAL A 159 14.43 21.51 10.34
CA VAL A 159 15.74 21.60 11.00
C VAL A 159 16.37 22.98 10.82
N LYS A 160 16.30 23.56 9.62
CA LYS A 160 16.79 24.93 9.34
C LYS A 160 16.07 25.98 10.18
N GLU A 161 14.75 25.85 10.27
CA GLU A 161 13.91 26.72 11.10
C GLU A 161 14.27 26.61 12.58
N ALA A 162 14.49 25.40 13.10
CA ALA A 162 14.95 25.20 14.47
C ALA A 162 16.36 25.79 14.73
N MET A 163 17.21 25.82 13.71
CA MET A 163 18.54 26.46 13.78
C MET A 163 18.51 27.98 13.55
N GLY A 164 17.34 28.59 13.33
CA GLY A 164 17.21 30.03 13.03
C GLY A 164 17.81 30.44 11.67
N LYS A 165 18.11 29.48 10.80
CA LYS A 165 18.64 29.71 9.46
C LYS A 165 17.48 29.73 8.48
N LYS A 166 16.92 30.92 8.21
CA LYS A 166 15.95 31.11 7.12
C LYS A 166 16.59 30.85 5.76
#